data_AF-A0A8B7JHA9-F1
#
_entry.id   AF-A0A8B7JHA9-F1
#
_cell.length_a   1.000
_cell.length_b   1.000
_cell.length_c   1.000
_cell.angle_alpha   90.00
_cell.angle_beta   90.00
_cell.angle_gamma   90.00
#
_symmetry.space_group_name_H-M   'P 1'
#
loop_
_entity.id
_entity.type
_entity.pdbx_description
1 polymer ?
#
loop_
_entity_poly.entity_id
_entity_poly.type
_entity_poly.pdbx_seq_one_letter_code
_entity_poly.pdbx_strand_id
1 'polypeptide(L)'
;MQTFVSIAQNAWGIFISERKPGWKYLMHLFAVCSTVGFLSSALFFLGINFSLAHRPLDPLLISGLIWITFSVALCYFKHLRCFSILFILSCGLREGRNALITAGTGVMVAGNIQSIFRNLKILADSITCHLEVEQFALIKHYVEAIKWIYQKAKFSTELSKDIVSLCHEFTPSYSISDDALKQELNNTKQEIQKVSNQISFMLTMMPYIGQRVLPIMGIFLVSLGTGLFIKKFVGSHSAKFKNTYITKQFVAFDEHQRQQQKPCILPLNRNERKDYVTIPSFCLTWKDGKNMQRFLLPIIIHLCIWLLFAAIDYLLYWLIISVNKHLQELPDLEIGLSLFQQRNENNFIIGNRELTVKNDLFKISLFKHDCIPKPELYLSTTWIHLGIIVFFLIILGLFSGVLTQFKILVSASFYPDTEMKRIYYLHAKLLKKRAKLRQKTVKEDAFARTVNFWFPILKARVAVRKKERSVLSDNTV
;
A
#
# COMPACT_ATOMS: atom_id res chain seq x y z
N MET A 1 -4.18 34.17 22.05
CA MET A 1 -4.72 33.69 20.75
C MET A 1 -4.90 34.82 19.73
N GLN A 2 -5.54 35.94 20.07
CA GLN A 2 -5.74 37.08 19.14
C GLN A 2 -4.43 37.73 18.64
N THR A 3 -3.44 37.86 19.53
CA THR A 3 -2.10 38.38 19.18
C THR A 3 -1.39 37.52 18.13
N PHE A 4 -1.40 36.20 18.31
CA PHE A 4 -0.83 35.24 17.35
C PHE A 4 -1.51 35.31 15.98
N VAL A 5 -2.84 35.41 15.95
CA VAL A 5 -3.62 35.51 14.71
C VAL A 5 -3.29 36.82 13.97
N SER A 6 -3.15 37.93 14.69
CA SER A 6 -2.78 39.23 14.11
C SER A 6 -1.37 39.20 13.51
N ILE A 7 -0.40 38.62 14.22
CA ILE A 7 0.98 38.46 13.73
C ILE A 7 1.01 37.59 12.47
N ALA A 8 0.29 36.47 12.47
CA ALA A 8 0.21 35.57 11.32
C ALA A 8 -0.45 36.26 10.10
N GLN A 9 -1.49 37.06 10.31
CA GLN A 9 -2.13 37.83 9.25
C GLN A 9 -1.20 38.90 8.66
N ASN A 10 -0.45 39.60 9.51
CA ASN A 10 0.52 40.60 9.06
C ASN A 10 1.67 39.94 8.27
N ALA A 11 2.22 38.85 8.79
CA ALA A 11 3.25 38.07 8.10
C ALA A 11 2.76 37.53 6.75
N TRP A 12 1.52 37.04 6.70
CA TRP A 12 0.87 36.58 5.47
C TRP A 12 0.73 37.72 4.44
N GLY A 13 0.30 38.91 4.88
CA GLY A 13 0.20 40.09 4.04
C GLY A 13 1.55 40.47 3.40
N ILE A 14 2.63 40.49 4.21
CA ILE A 14 4.00 40.77 3.75
C ILE A 14 4.49 39.68 2.77
N PHE A 15 4.15 38.41 3.02
CA PHE A 15 4.59 37.31 2.17
C PHE A 15 3.98 37.33 0.77
N ILE A 16 2.73 37.80 0.63
CA ILE A 16 2.03 37.85 -0.66
C ILE A 16 2.37 39.12 -1.46
N SER A 17 2.70 40.21 -0.76
CA SER A 17 2.92 41.50 -1.41
C SER A 17 4.15 41.52 -2.32
N GLU A 18 4.10 42.42 -3.29
CA GLU A 18 5.26 42.69 -4.14
C GLU A 18 6.42 43.25 -3.35
N ARG A 19 7.63 43.04 -3.87
CA ARG A 19 8.82 43.59 -3.24
C ARG A 19 8.73 45.11 -3.33
N LYS A 20 8.77 45.78 -2.19
CA LYS A 20 8.80 47.24 -2.09
C LYS A 20 10.23 47.70 -1.77
N PRO A 21 10.68 48.84 -2.31
CA PRO A 21 11.95 49.44 -1.90
C PRO A 21 11.86 49.90 -0.43
N GLY A 22 12.91 49.66 0.35
CA GLY A 22 13.01 50.04 1.76
C GLY A 22 13.62 48.95 2.65
N TRP A 23 14.68 49.30 3.40
CA TRP A 23 15.46 48.33 4.18
C TRP A 23 14.64 47.64 5.28
N LYS A 24 13.79 48.39 6.01
CA LYS A 24 12.90 47.83 7.04
C LYS A 24 11.94 46.79 6.47
N TYR A 25 11.29 47.07 5.34
CA TYR A 25 10.38 46.12 4.68
C TYR A 25 11.13 44.90 4.15
N LEU A 26 12.32 45.10 3.57
CA LEU A 26 13.17 44.00 3.10
C LEU A 26 13.55 43.06 4.25
N MET A 27 13.90 43.59 5.42
CA MET A 27 14.20 42.79 6.62
C MET A 27 13.00 41.96 7.08
N HIS A 28 11.80 42.57 7.14
CA HIS A 28 10.58 41.84 7.49
C HIS A 28 10.24 40.76 6.46
N LEU A 29 10.35 41.06 5.17
CA LEU A 29 10.11 40.08 4.10
C LEU A 29 11.13 38.94 4.18
N PHE A 30 12.40 39.25 4.37
CA PHE A 30 13.45 38.24 4.51
C PHE A 30 13.23 37.36 5.75
N ALA A 31 12.80 37.93 6.88
CA ALA A 31 12.46 37.16 8.08
C ALA A 31 11.33 36.16 7.80
N VAL A 32 10.25 36.59 7.13
CA VAL A 32 9.13 35.70 6.76
C VAL A 32 9.55 34.66 5.71
N CYS A 33 10.35 35.03 4.72
CA CYS A 33 10.88 34.08 3.74
C CYS A 33 11.83 33.07 4.39
N SER A 34 12.62 33.50 5.37
CA SER A 34 13.55 32.65 6.11
C SER A 34 12.82 31.64 6.99
N THR A 35 11.71 32.02 7.64
CA THR A 35 10.90 31.06 8.40
C THR A 35 10.26 30.01 7.50
N VAL A 36 9.72 30.40 6.35
CA VAL A 36 9.18 29.44 5.36
C VAL A 36 10.28 28.55 4.78
N GLY A 37 11.45 29.13 4.48
CA GLY A 37 12.62 28.39 4.00
C GLY A 37 13.13 27.39 5.03
N PHE A 38 13.17 27.78 6.31
CA PHE A 38 13.59 26.94 7.42
C PHE A 38 12.65 25.73 7.57
N LEU A 39 11.33 25.98 7.61
CA LEU A 39 10.34 24.91 7.71
C LEU A 39 10.45 23.93 6.52
N SER A 40 10.65 24.45 5.31
CA SER A 40 10.81 23.62 4.11
C SER A 40 12.10 22.78 4.16
N SER A 41 13.21 23.38 4.60
CA SER A 41 14.48 22.68 4.75
C SER A 41 14.46 21.65 5.88
N ALA A 42 13.81 21.95 7.00
CA ALA A 42 13.63 21.01 8.10
C ALA A 42 12.83 19.77 7.66
N LEU A 43 11.76 19.95 6.88
CA LEU A 43 11.00 18.85 6.29
C LEU A 43 11.87 18.01 5.33
N PHE A 44 12.70 18.67 4.53
CA PHE A 44 13.62 17.98 3.61
C PHE A 44 14.69 17.18 4.37
N PHE A 45 15.27 17.76 5.43
CA PHE A 45 16.24 17.10 6.31
C PHE A 45 15.63 15.88 7.02
N LEU A 46 14.41 16.02 7.56
CA LEU A 46 13.67 14.90 8.16
C LEU A 46 13.42 13.78 7.14
N GLY A 47 13.03 14.13 5.91
CA GLY A 47 12.85 13.17 4.83
C GLY A 47 14.13 12.42 4.46
N ILE A 48 15.27 13.13 4.37
CA ILE A 48 16.58 12.53 4.10
C ILE A 48 17.01 11.61 5.25
N ASN A 49 16.87 12.04 6.50
CA ASN A 49 17.30 11.23 7.64
C ASN A 49 16.45 9.96 7.79
N PHE A 50 15.13 10.08 7.60
CA PHE A 50 14.23 8.93 7.63
C PHE A 50 14.52 7.95 6.49
N SER A 51 14.87 8.47 5.31
CA SER A 51 15.16 7.63 4.16
C SER A 51 16.56 7.00 4.29
N LEU A 52 17.60 7.79 4.46
CA LEU A 52 18.96 7.38 4.12
C LEU A 52 19.77 6.79 5.26
N ALA A 53 19.39 6.88 6.53
CA ALA A 53 20.15 6.30 7.66
C ALA A 53 21.69 6.55 7.59
N HIS A 54 22.13 7.65 6.98
CA HIS A 54 23.54 8.05 6.92
C HIS A 54 23.88 8.92 8.13
N ARG A 55 25.18 9.04 8.43
CA ARG A 55 25.72 9.88 9.51
C ARG A 55 25.15 11.31 9.40
N PRO A 56 24.67 11.92 10.51
CA PRO A 56 23.84 13.14 10.47
C PRO A 56 24.60 14.43 10.13
N LEU A 57 25.93 14.40 10.07
CA LEU A 57 26.74 15.59 9.86
C LEU A 57 26.64 16.12 8.40
N ASP A 58 26.69 15.23 7.41
CA ASP A 58 26.67 15.62 5.98
C ASP A 58 25.29 16.18 5.53
N PRO A 59 24.14 15.59 5.92
CA PRO A 59 22.82 16.12 5.57
C PRO A 59 22.48 17.46 6.21
N LEU A 60 23.08 17.80 7.36
CA LEU A 60 22.82 19.04 8.08
C LEU A 60 23.42 20.25 7.35
N LEU A 61 24.64 20.10 6.82
CA LEU A 61 25.28 21.14 6.02
C LEU A 61 24.50 21.41 4.72
N ILE A 62 24.07 20.33 4.05
CA ILE A 62 23.26 20.43 2.83
C ILE A 62 21.92 21.12 3.11
N SER A 63 21.23 20.76 4.21
CA SER A 63 19.96 21.40 4.57
C SER A 63 20.14 22.88 4.95
N GLY A 64 21.24 23.23 5.61
CA GLY A 64 21.61 24.63 5.89
C GLY A 64 21.80 25.46 4.62
N LEU A 65 22.53 24.94 3.64
CA LEU A 65 22.73 25.60 2.35
C LEU A 65 21.41 25.75 1.58
N ILE A 66 20.57 24.71 1.58
CA ILE A 66 19.24 24.75 0.96
C ILE A 66 18.37 25.81 1.64
N TRP A 67 18.42 25.92 2.97
CA TRP A 67 17.65 26.92 3.70
C TRP A 67 18.05 28.34 3.28
N ILE A 68 19.35 28.67 3.28
CA ILE A 68 19.84 30.01 2.94
C ILE A 68 19.47 30.35 1.49
N THR A 69 19.82 29.48 0.55
CA THR A 69 19.57 29.71 -0.89
C THR A 69 18.09 29.83 -1.21
N PHE A 70 17.25 28.98 -0.63
CA PHE A 70 15.80 29.02 -0.84
C PHE A 70 15.16 30.27 -0.22
N SER A 71 15.59 30.68 0.97
CA SER A 71 15.10 31.90 1.63
C SER A 71 15.40 33.16 0.82
N VAL A 72 16.62 33.24 0.28
CA VAL A 72 17.02 34.32 -0.63
C VAL A 72 16.14 34.29 -1.88
N ALA A 73 15.98 33.13 -2.54
CA ALA A 73 15.17 33.00 -3.74
C ALA A 73 13.70 33.41 -3.51
N LEU A 74 13.10 33.01 -2.39
CA LEU A 74 11.73 33.41 -2.03
C LEU A 74 11.59 34.93 -1.83
N CYS A 75 12.61 35.59 -1.27
CA CYS A 75 12.61 37.03 -1.08
C CYS A 75 12.58 37.79 -2.42
N TYR A 76 13.33 37.30 -3.43
CA TYR A 76 13.39 37.92 -4.75
C TYR A 76 12.15 37.63 -5.62
N PHE A 77 11.64 36.40 -5.63
CA PHE A 77 10.64 35.97 -6.61
C PHE A 77 9.24 35.76 -6.01
N LYS A 78 8.29 36.66 -6.30
CA LYS A 78 6.87 36.51 -5.90
C LYS A 78 6.23 35.23 -6.43
N HIS A 79 6.51 34.88 -7.69
CA HIS A 79 5.97 33.66 -8.29
C HIS A 79 6.51 32.39 -7.62
N LEU A 80 7.76 32.41 -7.17
CA LEU A 80 8.36 31.29 -6.42
C LEU A 80 7.70 31.14 -5.03
N ARG A 81 7.37 32.25 -4.36
CA ARG A 81 6.60 32.22 -3.09
C ARG A 81 5.26 31.52 -3.25
N CYS A 82 4.51 31.87 -4.31
CA CYS A 82 3.24 31.22 -4.63
C CYS A 82 3.44 29.73 -4.97
N PHE A 83 4.39 29.44 -5.85
CA PHE A 83 4.69 28.07 -6.27
C PHE A 83 5.06 27.18 -5.08
N SER A 84 5.89 27.67 -4.16
CA SER A 84 6.38 26.91 -3.01
C SER A 84 5.27 26.48 -2.05
N ILE A 85 4.35 27.40 -1.72
CA ILE A 85 3.18 27.05 -0.89
C ILE A 85 2.27 26.07 -1.63
N LEU A 86 2.02 26.30 -2.92
CA LEU A 86 1.19 25.38 -3.71
C LEU A 86 1.83 24.00 -3.89
N PHE A 87 3.15 23.93 -3.96
CA PHE A 87 3.92 22.68 -4.02
C PHE A 87 3.73 21.88 -2.72
N ILE A 88 3.94 22.52 -1.56
CA ILE A 88 3.73 21.89 -0.24
C ILE A 88 2.29 21.39 -0.10
N LEU A 89 1.31 22.20 -0.48
CA LEU A 89 -0.10 21.79 -0.47
C LEU A 89 -0.40 20.66 -1.47
N SER A 90 0.36 20.57 -2.58
CA SER A 90 0.20 19.51 -3.58
C SER A 90 0.81 18.18 -3.13
N CYS A 91 1.87 18.21 -2.32
CA CYS A 91 2.40 17.02 -1.64
C CYS A 91 1.33 16.37 -0.74
N GLY A 92 0.47 17.16 -0.08
CA GLY A 92 -0.63 16.61 0.73
C GLY A 92 -1.85 16.10 -0.08
N LEU A 93 -1.81 16.18 -1.41
CA LEU A 93 -2.94 15.82 -2.29
C LEU A 93 -2.62 14.58 -3.13
N ARG A 94 -3.29 14.43 -4.28
CA ARG A 94 -3.23 13.23 -5.15
C ARG A 94 -1.80 12.77 -5.44
N GLU A 95 -0.90 13.72 -5.69
CA GLU A 95 0.47 13.41 -6.09
C GLU A 95 1.26 12.76 -4.94
N GLY A 96 1.29 13.37 -3.75
CA GLY A 96 1.99 12.76 -2.62
C GLY A 96 1.27 11.54 -2.05
N ARG A 97 -0.06 11.44 -2.17
CA ARG A 97 -0.78 10.19 -1.89
C ARG A 97 -0.27 9.04 -2.74
N ASN A 98 -0.15 9.25 -4.05
CA ASN A 98 0.35 8.21 -4.94
C ASN A 98 1.79 7.83 -4.59
N ALA A 99 2.65 8.81 -4.25
CA ALA A 99 4.02 8.54 -3.78
C ALA A 99 4.05 7.70 -2.49
N LEU A 100 3.20 8.03 -1.49
CA LEU A 100 3.09 7.27 -0.24
C LEU A 100 2.55 5.86 -0.46
N ILE A 101 1.57 5.68 -1.36
CA ILE A 101 1.07 4.35 -1.75
C ILE A 101 2.17 3.54 -2.43
N THR A 102 2.95 4.14 -3.33
CA THR A 102 4.09 3.48 -3.99
C THR A 102 5.14 3.07 -2.97
N ALA A 103 5.48 3.94 -2.02
CA ALA A 103 6.42 3.62 -0.95
C ALA A 103 5.91 2.48 -0.06
N GLY A 104 4.65 2.54 0.38
CA GLY A 104 4.03 1.47 1.18
C GLY A 104 3.95 0.14 0.43
N THR A 105 3.65 0.18 -0.87
CA THR A 105 3.66 -1.01 -1.73
C THR A 105 5.07 -1.58 -1.87
N GLY A 106 6.08 -0.73 -2.02
CA GLY A 106 7.48 -1.16 -2.07
C GLY A 106 7.92 -1.87 -0.78
N VAL A 107 7.60 -1.30 0.38
CA VAL A 107 7.89 -1.92 1.70
C VAL A 107 7.17 -3.26 1.85
N MET A 108 5.88 -3.32 1.50
CA MET A 108 5.07 -4.54 1.61
C MET A 108 5.57 -5.65 0.68
N VAL A 109 5.83 -5.32 -0.59
CA VAL A 109 6.31 -6.27 -1.60
C VAL A 109 7.70 -6.79 -1.22
N ALA A 110 8.63 -5.91 -0.84
CA ALA A 110 9.96 -6.33 -0.43
C ALA A 110 9.93 -7.24 0.80
N GLY A 111 9.16 -6.87 1.83
CA GLY A 111 9.01 -7.66 3.05
C GLY A 111 8.43 -9.05 2.80
N ASN A 112 7.32 -9.13 2.05
CA ASN A 112 6.66 -10.41 1.78
C ASN A 112 7.46 -11.29 0.83
N ILE A 113 8.08 -10.74 -0.22
CA ILE A 113 8.93 -11.54 -1.12
C ILE A 113 10.11 -12.13 -0.34
N GLN A 114 10.73 -11.36 0.55
CA GLN A 114 11.81 -11.85 1.39
C GLN A 114 11.35 -13.00 2.30
N SER A 115 10.18 -12.85 2.94
CA SER A 115 9.56 -13.86 3.81
C SER A 115 9.23 -15.14 3.05
N ILE A 116 8.45 -15.03 1.96
CA ILE A 116 8.05 -16.15 1.10
C ILE A 116 9.27 -16.89 0.57
N PHE A 117 10.24 -16.17 0.01
CA PHE A 117 11.40 -16.79 -0.58
C PHE A 117 12.26 -17.52 0.46
N ARG A 118 12.41 -16.95 1.65
CA ARG A 118 13.16 -17.59 2.74
C ARG A 118 12.46 -18.87 3.22
N ASN A 119 11.14 -18.84 3.37
CA ASN A 119 10.34 -20.00 3.74
C ASN A 119 10.37 -21.10 2.66
N LEU A 120 10.29 -20.72 1.37
CA LEU A 120 10.46 -21.67 0.25
C LEU A 120 11.87 -22.27 0.21
N LYS A 121 12.91 -21.47 0.48
CA LYS A 121 14.29 -21.95 0.54
C LYS A 121 14.49 -22.95 1.68
N ILE A 122 13.98 -22.63 2.87
CA ILE A 122 14.02 -23.55 4.04
C ILE A 122 13.32 -24.87 3.71
N LEU A 123 12.16 -24.82 3.03
CA LEU A 123 11.45 -26.01 2.58
C LEU A 123 12.26 -26.81 1.54
N ALA A 124 12.86 -26.15 0.56
CA ALA A 124 13.67 -26.80 -0.46
C ALA A 124 14.94 -27.44 0.12
N ASP A 125 15.63 -26.76 1.04
CA ASP A 125 16.80 -27.28 1.76
C ASP A 125 16.41 -28.52 2.60
N SER A 126 15.24 -28.50 3.23
CA SER A 126 14.68 -29.64 3.98
C SER A 126 14.37 -30.84 3.10
N ILE A 127 13.68 -30.65 1.97
CA ILE A 127 13.38 -31.72 1.00
C ILE A 127 14.68 -32.31 0.46
N THR A 128 15.65 -31.46 0.14
CA THR A 128 16.95 -31.89 -0.36
C THR A 128 17.73 -32.69 0.68
N CYS A 129 17.74 -32.25 1.95
CA CYS A 129 18.32 -33.00 3.08
C CYS A 129 17.66 -34.36 3.25
N HIS A 130 16.33 -34.43 3.13
CA HIS A 130 15.59 -35.67 3.26
C HIS A 130 15.92 -36.67 2.13
N LEU A 131 15.97 -36.20 0.88
CA LEU A 131 16.38 -37.03 -0.26
C LEU A 131 17.84 -37.50 -0.16
N GLU A 132 18.74 -36.65 0.32
CA GLU A 132 20.16 -37.00 0.53
C GLU A 132 20.40 -38.00 1.69
N VAL A 133 19.53 -38.01 2.68
CA VAL A 133 19.68 -38.89 3.84
C VAL A 133 18.93 -40.20 3.61
N GLU A 134 17.63 -40.16 3.32
CA GLU A 134 16.79 -41.37 3.33
C GLU A 134 17.06 -42.28 2.12
N GLN A 135 17.13 -41.73 0.90
CA GLN A 135 17.33 -42.59 -0.27
C GLN A 135 18.72 -43.23 -0.26
N PHE A 136 19.77 -42.48 0.07
CA PHE A 136 21.14 -43.03 0.12
C PHE A 136 21.37 -43.94 1.33
N ALA A 137 20.76 -43.66 2.49
CA ALA A 137 20.85 -44.55 3.64
C ALA A 137 20.12 -45.87 3.38
N LEU A 138 18.87 -45.83 2.89
CA LEU A 138 18.09 -47.05 2.60
C LEU A 138 18.84 -47.96 1.62
N ILE A 139 19.35 -47.41 0.50
CA ILE A 139 20.11 -48.19 -0.50
C ILE A 139 21.34 -48.85 0.16
N LYS A 140 22.09 -48.12 0.98
CA LYS A 140 23.24 -48.67 1.70
C LYS A 140 22.83 -49.82 2.63
N HIS A 141 21.75 -49.67 3.39
CA HIS A 141 21.26 -50.70 4.31
C HIS A 141 20.76 -51.95 3.58
N TYR A 142 20.05 -51.80 2.45
CA TYR A 142 19.65 -52.94 1.62
C TYR A 142 20.86 -53.68 1.05
N VAL A 143 21.89 -52.96 0.60
CA VAL A 143 23.14 -53.58 0.11
C VAL A 143 23.86 -54.34 1.23
N GLU A 144 23.92 -53.77 2.44
CA GLU A 144 24.50 -54.44 3.62
C GLU A 144 23.70 -55.69 4.02
N ALA A 145 22.37 -55.63 4.01
CA ALA A 145 21.50 -56.77 4.30
C ALA A 145 21.66 -57.90 3.26
N ILE A 146 21.71 -57.58 1.97
CA ILE A 146 21.93 -58.57 0.90
C ILE A 146 23.32 -59.20 1.02
N LYS A 147 24.36 -58.39 1.28
CA LYS A 147 25.72 -58.90 1.53
C LYS A 147 25.75 -59.83 2.74
N TRP A 148 25.04 -59.49 3.80
CA TRP A 148 24.94 -60.31 5.00
C TRP A 148 24.22 -61.65 4.73
N ILE A 149 23.09 -61.63 4.01
CA ILE A 149 22.37 -62.85 3.59
C ILE A 149 23.29 -63.74 2.76
N TYR A 150 24.00 -63.17 1.78
CA TYR A 150 24.94 -63.90 0.94
C TYR A 150 26.09 -64.53 1.74
N GLN A 151 26.70 -63.76 2.66
CA GLN A 151 27.75 -64.28 3.54
C GLN A 151 27.25 -65.43 4.41
N LYS A 152 26.03 -65.33 4.94
CA LYS A 152 25.45 -66.37 5.79
C LYS A 152 25.06 -67.62 5.00
N ALA A 153 24.54 -67.47 3.79
CA ALA A 153 24.22 -68.57 2.87
C ALA A 153 25.48 -69.30 2.34
N LYS A 154 26.58 -68.56 2.11
CA LYS A 154 27.89 -69.13 1.79
C LYS A 154 28.46 -69.95 2.95
N PHE A 155 28.30 -69.46 4.18
CA PHE A 155 28.76 -70.17 5.39
C PHE A 155 27.96 -71.46 5.65
N SER A 156 26.68 -71.51 5.26
CA SER A 156 25.87 -72.74 5.40
C SER A 156 26.19 -73.81 4.36
N THR A 157 26.70 -73.43 3.17
CA THR A 157 27.09 -74.38 2.11
C THR A 157 28.47 -75.01 2.36
N GLU A 158 29.37 -74.36 3.09
CA GLU A 158 30.64 -74.98 3.52
C GLU A 158 30.49 -76.07 4.59
N LEU A 159 29.35 -76.11 5.30
CA LEU A 159 29.08 -77.13 6.32
C LEU A 159 28.48 -78.44 5.73
N SER A 160 27.94 -78.41 4.51
CA SER A 160 27.48 -79.60 3.80
C SER A 160 28.50 -79.99 2.73
N LYS A 161 29.39 -80.92 3.07
CA LYS A 161 30.49 -81.33 2.19
C LYS A 161 30.10 -82.16 0.97
N ASP A 162 28.82 -82.40 0.71
CA ASP A 162 28.40 -83.11 -0.48
C ASP A 162 27.21 -82.43 -1.17
N ILE A 163 27.44 -82.13 -2.45
CA ILE A 163 26.50 -81.78 -3.54
C ILE A 163 26.34 -80.27 -3.83
N VAL A 164 27.09 -79.86 -4.87
CA VAL A 164 27.07 -78.63 -5.69
C VAL A 164 27.66 -77.37 -5.06
N SER A 165 28.91 -77.07 -5.44
CA SER A 165 29.56 -75.79 -5.21
C SER A 165 28.88 -74.69 -6.05
N LEU A 166 28.06 -73.85 -5.43
CA LEU A 166 27.57 -72.63 -6.06
C LEU A 166 28.70 -71.57 -6.07
N CYS A 167 29.64 -71.67 -7.00
CA CYS A 167 30.62 -70.62 -7.28
C CYS A 167 29.98 -69.56 -8.17
N HIS A 168 29.19 -68.66 -7.58
CA HIS A 168 28.89 -67.38 -8.21
C HIS A 168 29.51 -66.26 -7.37
N GLU A 169 30.51 -65.60 -7.97
CA GLU A 169 31.05 -64.34 -7.48
C GLU A 169 29.93 -63.30 -7.56
N PHE A 170 29.35 -62.97 -6.41
CA PHE A 170 28.26 -62.01 -6.35
C PHE A 170 28.84 -60.60 -6.48
N THR A 171 28.98 -60.12 -7.71
CA THR A 171 29.14 -58.69 -8.02
C THR A 171 27.75 -58.07 -8.10
N PRO A 172 27.25 -57.40 -7.04
CA PRO A 172 25.97 -56.72 -7.12
C PRO A 172 26.09 -55.57 -8.12
N SER A 173 25.52 -55.73 -9.31
CA SER A 173 25.27 -54.62 -10.23
C SER A 173 24.00 -53.90 -9.77
N TYR A 174 24.12 -52.98 -8.82
CA TYR A 174 23.04 -52.05 -8.55
C TYR A 174 23.20 -50.84 -9.49
N SER A 175 22.29 -50.70 -10.45
CA SER A 175 22.23 -49.56 -11.36
C SER A 175 21.05 -48.67 -10.98
N ILE A 176 20.94 -48.30 -9.71
CA ILE A 176 20.21 -47.08 -9.36
C ILE A 176 21.27 -46.00 -9.42
N SER A 177 21.12 -45.06 -10.35
CA SER A 177 22.12 -44.04 -10.61
C SER A 177 22.16 -43.03 -9.46
N ASP A 178 22.75 -43.44 -8.33
CA ASP A 178 23.06 -42.60 -7.19
C ASP A 178 23.84 -41.35 -7.65
N ASP A 179 24.72 -41.53 -8.63
CA ASP A 179 25.52 -40.44 -9.19
C ASP A 179 24.69 -39.49 -10.06
N ALA A 180 23.73 -39.98 -10.86
CA ALA A 180 22.83 -39.09 -11.60
C ALA A 180 21.84 -38.37 -10.67
N LEU A 181 21.32 -39.03 -9.64
CA LEU A 181 20.46 -38.40 -8.64
C LEU A 181 21.23 -37.34 -7.83
N LYS A 182 22.47 -37.64 -7.38
CA LYS A 182 23.35 -36.66 -6.73
C LYS A 182 23.66 -35.48 -7.63
N GLN A 183 23.89 -35.74 -8.91
CA GLN A 183 24.13 -34.69 -9.89
C GLN A 183 22.91 -33.78 -10.04
N GLU A 184 21.70 -34.36 -10.13
CA GLU A 184 20.46 -33.61 -10.24
C GLU A 184 20.14 -32.79 -8.97
N LEU A 185 20.38 -33.35 -7.79
CA LEU A 185 20.26 -32.63 -6.51
C LEU A 185 21.24 -31.46 -6.42
N ASN A 186 22.50 -31.65 -6.85
CA ASN A 186 23.50 -30.58 -6.90
C ASN A 186 23.13 -29.50 -7.91
N ASN A 187 22.61 -29.87 -9.08
CA ASN A 187 22.09 -28.91 -10.06
C ASN A 187 20.95 -28.08 -9.46
N THR A 188 19.99 -28.74 -8.81
CA THR A 188 18.86 -28.09 -8.14
C THR A 188 19.32 -27.13 -7.03
N LYS A 189 20.30 -27.53 -6.19
CA LYS A 189 20.91 -26.66 -5.18
C LYS A 189 21.53 -25.40 -5.80
N GLN A 190 22.26 -25.55 -6.91
CA GLN A 190 22.87 -24.44 -7.62
C GLN A 190 21.82 -23.50 -8.24
N GLU A 191 20.74 -24.03 -8.80
CA GLU A 191 19.64 -23.21 -9.32
C GLU A 191 18.93 -22.42 -8.22
N ILE A 192 18.63 -23.06 -7.07
CA ILE A 192 18.05 -22.38 -5.90
C ILE A 192 18.98 -21.27 -5.41
N GLN A 193 20.29 -21.50 -5.35
CA GLN A 193 21.27 -20.48 -4.97
C GLN A 193 21.31 -19.32 -5.98
N LYS A 194 21.25 -19.60 -7.28
CA LYS A 194 21.18 -18.58 -8.32
C LYS A 194 19.94 -17.70 -8.15
N VAL A 195 18.76 -18.29 -7.97
CA VAL A 195 17.51 -17.57 -7.73
C VAL A 195 17.57 -16.77 -6.41
N SER A 196 18.14 -17.35 -5.36
CA SER A 196 18.36 -16.70 -4.06
C SER A 196 19.23 -15.45 -4.19
N ASN A 197 20.31 -15.52 -4.96
CA ASN A 197 21.21 -14.40 -5.19
C ASN A 197 20.54 -13.31 -6.03
N GLN A 198 19.77 -13.70 -7.05
CA GLN A 198 18.97 -12.75 -7.85
C GLN A 198 17.93 -12.02 -7.00
N ILE A 199 17.17 -12.73 -6.16
CA ILE A 199 16.16 -12.13 -5.28
C ILE A 199 16.81 -11.26 -4.22
N SER A 200 17.93 -11.70 -3.62
CA SER A 200 18.70 -10.88 -2.68
C SER A 200 19.17 -9.57 -3.33
N PHE A 201 19.69 -9.63 -4.55
CA PHE A 201 20.06 -8.45 -5.33
C PHE A 201 18.85 -7.54 -5.59
N MET A 202 17.71 -8.10 -6.00
CA MET A 202 16.47 -7.32 -6.18
C MET A 202 15.95 -6.70 -4.88
N LEU A 203 16.10 -7.35 -3.74
CA LEU A 203 15.63 -6.83 -2.45
C LEU A 203 16.58 -5.82 -1.80
N THR A 204 17.84 -5.75 -2.24
CA THR A 204 18.86 -4.86 -1.65
C THR A 204 19.23 -3.71 -2.58
N MET A 205 19.53 -3.99 -3.84
CA MET A 205 20.05 -2.99 -4.79
C MET A 205 18.94 -2.19 -5.48
N MET A 206 17.81 -2.81 -5.84
CA MET A 206 16.70 -2.06 -6.48
C MET A 206 16.06 -1.04 -5.53
N PRO A 207 15.83 -1.33 -4.24
CA PRO A 207 15.39 -0.31 -3.29
C PRO A 207 16.42 0.81 -3.15
N TYR A 208 17.72 0.51 -3.14
CA TYR A 208 18.76 1.53 -3.07
C TYR A 208 18.69 2.53 -4.23
N ILE A 209 18.53 2.04 -5.46
CA ILE A 209 18.36 2.88 -6.67
C ILE A 209 17.01 3.61 -6.62
N GLY A 210 15.93 2.87 -6.34
CA GLY A 210 14.57 3.41 -6.24
C GLY A 210 14.44 4.50 -5.19
N GLN A 211 15.09 4.35 -4.05
CA GLN A 211 15.10 5.32 -2.96
C GLN A 211 15.74 6.66 -3.35
N ARG A 212 16.67 6.67 -4.31
CA ARG A 212 17.26 7.91 -4.84
C ARG A 212 16.41 8.49 -5.97
N VAL A 213 15.95 7.66 -6.89
CA VAL A 213 15.29 8.10 -8.13
C VAL A 213 13.81 8.45 -7.91
N LEU A 214 13.08 7.68 -7.11
CA LEU A 214 11.64 7.86 -6.90
C LEU A 214 11.29 9.20 -6.24
N PRO A 215 12.02 9.71 -5.22
CA PRO A 215 11.76 11.03 -4.67
C PRO A 215 12.02 12.15 -5.68
N ILE A 216 13.08 12.04 -6.48
CA ILE A 216 13.40 13.03 -7.53
C ILE A 216 12.27 13.06 -8.58
N MET A 217 11.84 11.88 -9.05
CA MET A 217 10.71 11.75 -9.97
C MET A 217 9.41 12.30 -9.35
N GLY A 218 9.15 12.01 -8.07
CA GLY A 218 8.00 12.53 -7.34
C GLY A 218 8.01 14.05 -7.24
N ILE A 219 9.14 14.65 -6.87
CA ILE A 219 9.32 16.12 -6.82
C ILE A 219 9.09 16.74 -8.19
N PHE A 220 9.60 16.11 -9.26
CA PHE A 220 9.38 16.56 -10.63
C PHE A 220 7.89 16.54 -11.02
N LEU A 221 7.18 15.43 -10.75
CA LEU A 221 5.74 15.30 -11.06
C LEU A 221 4.88 16.28 -10.26
N VAL A 222 5.16 16.46 -8.96
CA VAL A 222 4.46 17.44 -8.11
C VAL A 222 4.73 18.87 -8.60
N SER A 223 5.98 19.16 -9.00
CA SER A 223 6.36 20.46 -9.56
C SER A 223 5.62 20.75 -10.87
N LEU A 224 5.59 19.78 -11.78
CA LEU A 224 4.87 19.88 -13.04
C LEU A 224 3.37 20.10 -12.82
N GLY A 225 2.75 19.29 -11.95
CA GLY A 225 1.34 19.42 -11.58
C GLY A 225 1.01 20.78 -10.95
N THR A 226 1.92 21.32 -10.12
CA THR A 226 1.79 22.65 -9.53
C THR A 226 1.88 23.75 -10.59
N GLY A 227 2.86 23.67 -11.49
CA GLY A 227 3.03 24.61 -12.60
C GLY A 227 1.83 24.63 -13.55
N LEU A 228 1.32 23.45 -13.92
CA LEU A 228 0.10 23.31 -14.74
C LEU A 228 -1.13 23.89 -14.04
N PHE A 229 -1.25 23.70 -12.72
CA PHE A 229 -2.32 24.29 -11.94
C PHE A 229 -2.28 25.82 -11.97
N ILE A 230 -1.11 26.43 -11.73
CA ILE A 230 -0.94 27.90 -11.78
C ILE A 230 -1.23 28.41 -13.19
N LYS A 231 -0.68 27.77 -14.23
CA LYS A 231 -0.92 28.13 -15.64
C LYS A 231 -2.41 28.13 -15.97
N LYS A 232 -3.15 27.13 -15.49
CA LYS A 232 -4.61 27.03 -15.71
C LYS A 232 -5.41 28.01 -14.85
N PHE A 233 -4.93 28.33 -13.65
CA PHE A 233 -5.57 29.28 -12.75
C PHE A 233 -5.44 30.73 -13.25
N VAL A 234 -4.28 31.11 -13.78
CA VAL A 234 -4.00 32.48 -14.27
C VAL A 234 -4.34 32.65 -15.76
N GLY A 235 -4.38 31.57 -16.53
CA GLY A 235 -4.59 31.61 -17.98
C GLY A 235 -6.00 32.00 -18.45
N SER A 236 -6.23 31.90 -19.75
CA SER A 236 -7.45 32.39 -20.44
C SER A 236 -8.77 31.78 -19.95
N HIS A 237 -8.75 30.59 -19.32
CA HIS A 237 -9.96 29.91 -18.82
C HIS A 237 -10.13 30.00 -17.29
N SER A 238 -9.42 30.93 -16.63
CA SER A 238 -9.45 31.16 -15.17
C SER A 238 -10.86 31.31 -14.60
N ALA A 239 -11.73 32.07 -15.29
CA ALA A 239 -13.10 32.36 -14.88
C ALA A 239 -13.98 31.10 -14.68
N LYS A 240 -13.76 30.05 -15.49
CA LYS A 240 -14.52 28.79 -15.42
C LYS A 240 -13.83 27.75 -14.53
N PHE A 241 -12.51 27.84 -14.39
CA PHE A 241 -11.72 26.81 -13.71
C PHE A 241 -11.96 26.79 -12.20
N LYS A 242 -12.50 25.66 -11.71
CA LYS A 242 -12.77 25.38 -10.28
C LYS A 242 -13.44 26.56 -9.55
N ASN A 243 -14.28 27.32 -10.26
CA ASN A 243 -14.93 28.52 -9.74
C ASN A 243 -16.27 28.14 -9.09
N THR A 244 -16.17 27.44 -7.96
CA THR A 244 -17.31 26.94 -7.17
C THR A 244 -17.25 27.38 -5.71
N TYR A 245 -16.24 28.16 -5.34
CA TYR A 245 -15.99 28.59 -3.97
C TYR A 245 -16.32 30.07 -3.84
N ILE A 246 -17.00 30.43 -2.76
CA ILE A 246 -17.35 31.81 -2.40
C ILE A 246 -16.29 32.27 -1.39
N THR A 247 -15.45 33.21 -1.81
CA THR A 247 -14.38 33.78 -0.98
C THR A 247 -14.89 34.97 -0.17
N LYS A 248 -14.13 35.41 0.84
CA LYS A 248 -14.45 36.64 1.58
C LYS A 248 -14.52 37.87 0.66
N GLN A 249 -13.69 37.91 -0.38
CA GLN A 249 -13.72 38.96 -1.41
C GLN A 249 -15.02 38.94 -2.21
N PHE A 250 -15.55 37.75 -2.54
CA PHE A 250 -16.87 37.63 -3.18
C PHE A 250 -17.98 38.20 -2.30
N VAL A 251 -17.96 37.91 -0.99
CA VAL A 251 -18.96 38.41 -0.04
C VAL A 251 -18.92 39.94 0.04
N ALA A 252 -17.72 40.52 0.16
CA ALA A 252 -17.54 41.97 0.17
C ALA A 252 -18.00 42.63 -1.15
N PHE A 253 -17.73 41.97 -2.28
CA PHE A 253 -18.20 42.43 -3.59
C PHE A 253 -19.74 42.43 -3.69
N ASP A 254 -20.41 41.35 -3.28
CA ASP A 254 -21.87 41.26 -3.31
C ASP A 254 -22.53 42.26 -2.36
N GLU A 255 -21.91 42.50 -1.20
CA GLU A 255 -22.37 43.52 -0.26
C GLU A 255 -22.25 44.95 -0.82
N HIS A 256 -21.16 45.25 -1.54
CA HIS A 256 -21.03 46.52 -2.24
C HIS A 256 -22.08 46.68 -3.35
N GLN A 257 -22.41 45.61 -4.10
CA GLN A 257 -23.52 45.65 -5.06
C GLN A 257 -24.87 45.92 -4.36
N ARG A 258 -25.07 45.35 -3.16
CA ARG A 258 -26.26 45.59 -2.34
C ARG A 258 -26.43 47.05 -1.95
N GLN A 259 -25.34 47.68 -1.52
CA GLN A 259 -25.34 49.11 -1.19
C GLN A 259 -25.67 49.98 -2.40
N GLN A 260 -25.24 49.57 -3.59
CA GLN A 260 -25.57 50.23 -4.86
C GLN A 260 -26.96 49.88 -5.42
N GLN A 261 -27.82 49.23 -4.64
CA GLN A 261 -29.16 48.78 -5.06
C GLN A 261 -29.16 47.86 -6.30
N LYS A 262 -28.04 47.18 -6.56
CA LYS A 262 -27.91 46.20 -7.66
C LYS A 262 -28.33 44.80 -7.20
N PRO A 263 -28.67 43.89 -8.14
CA PRO A 263 -29.14 42.54 -7.79
C PRO A 263 -28.09 41.76 -6.98
N CYS A 264 -28.48 41.31 -5.79
CA CYS A 264 -27.62 40.56 -4.87
C CYS A 264 -27.81 39.05 -5.00
N ILE A 265 -26.77 38.30 -4.64
CA ILE A 265 -26.79 36.84 -4.68
C ILE A 265 -26.96 36.26 -3.28
N LEU A 266 -26.32 36.80 -2.26
CA LEU A 266 -26.40 36.25 -0.91
C LEU A 266 -27.72 36.68 -0.23
N PRO A 267 -28.37 35.79 0.55
CA PRO A 267 -27.98 34.42 0.89
C PRO A 267 -28.23 33.39 -0.23
N LEU A 268 -27.48 32.29 -0.20
CA LEU A 268 -27.64 31.18 -1.15
C LEU A 268 -28.87 30.32 -0.82
N ASN A 269 -29.58 29.87 -1.86
CA ASN A 269 -30.68 28.93 -1.72
C ASN A 269 -30.17 27.52 -1.34
N ARG A 270 -31.03 26.67 -0.74
CA ARG A 270 -30.68 25.28 -0.37
C ARG A 270 -30.06 24.48 -1.53
N ASN A 271 -30.57 24.65 -2.75
CA ASN A 271 -30.05 23.99 -3.94
C ASN A 271 -28.68 24.54 -4.37
N GLU A 272 -28.46 25.84 -4.23
CA GLU A 272 -27.18 26.48 -4.58
C GLU A 272 -26.08 26.13 -3.57
N ARG A 273 -26.43 25.96 -2.29
CA ARG A 273 -25.50 25.55 -1.23
C ARG A 273 -24.91 24.14 -1.43
N LYS A 274 -25.52 23.32 -2.30
CA LYS A 274 -24.96 22.02 -2.72
C LYS A 274 -23.86 22.18 -3.77
N ASP A 275 -23.94 23.22 -4.60
CA ASP A 275 -23.02 23.49 -5.71
C ASP A 275 -21.86 24.43 -5.32
N TYR A 276 -22.15 25.40 -4.45
CA TYR A 276 -21.28 26.51 -4.06
C TYR A 276 -21.07 26.56 -2.55
N VAL A 277 -19.80 26.73 -2.15
CA VAL A 277 -19.36 26.65 -0.75
C VAL A 277 -18.58 27.90 -0.36
N THR A 278 -18.92 28.49 0.78
CA THR A 278 -18.16 29.60 1.36
C THR A 278 -16.90 29.09 2.04
N ILE A 279 -15.73 29.65 1.69
CA ILE A 279 -14.42 29.24 2.24
C ILE A 279 -13.79 30.33 3.12
N PRO A 280 -13.01 29.96 4.16
CA PRO A 280 -12.68 28.60 4.59
C PRO A 280 -13.85 27.94 5.34
N SER A 281 -14.06 26.64 5.12
CA SER A 281 -15.02 25.85 5.88
C SER A 281 -14.42 24.51 6.29
N PHE A 282 -14.32 24.28 7.61
CA PHE A 282 -13.92 22.98 8.17
C PHE A 282 -15.04 21.94 8.10
N CYS A 283 -16.29 22.37 7.91
CA CYS A 283 -17.41 21.47 7.75
C CYS A 283 -17.32 20.74 6.40
N LEU A 284 -17.36 19.41 6.45
CA LEU A 284 -17.28 18.55 5.28
C LEU A 284 -18.51 18.78 4.39
N THR A 285 -18.35 19.55 3.31
CA THR A 285 -19.45 19.72 2.36
C THR A 285 -19.65 18.42 1.56
N TRP A 286 -20.86 18.18 1.05
CA TRP A 286 -21.14 16.96 0.28
C TRP A 286 -20.18 16.76 -0.91
N LYS A 287 -19.72 17.88 -1.49
CA LYS A 287 -18.74 17.88 -2.58
C LYS A 287 -17.32 17.58 -2.10
N ASP A 288 -16.95 18.11 -0.93
CA ASP A 288 -15.68 17.77 -0.28
C ASP A 288 -15.67 16.30 0.15
N GLY A 289 -16.80 15.76 0.60
CA GLY A 289 -16.98 14.33 0.89
C GLY A 289 -16.76 13.44 -0.35
N LYS A 290 -17.28 13.83 -1.52
CA LYS A 290 -16.98 13.11 -2.79
C LYS A 290 -15.50 13.19 -3.18
N ASN A 291 -14.84 14.32 -2.94
CA ASN A 291 -13.40 14.45 -3.21
C ASN A 291 -12.57 13.62 -2.22
N MET A 292 -12.96 13.61 -0.95
CA MET A 292 -12.38 12.77 0.10
C MET A 292 -12.55 11.28 -0.24
N GLN A 293 -13.74 10.86 -0.69
CA GLN A 293 -13.97 9.48 -1.14
C GLN A 293 -13.04 9.10 -2.30
N ARG A 294 -12.86 9.97 -3.31
CA ARG A 294 -11.90 9.75 -4.40
C ARG A 294 -10.44 9.74 -3.93
N PHE A 295 -10.15 10.40 -2.82
CA PHE A 295 -8.83 10.38 -2.20
C PHE A 295 -8.58 9.05 -1.47
N LEU A 296 -9.54 8.60 -0.67
CA LEU A 296 -9.49 7.41 0.19
C LEU A 296 -9.69 6.09 -0.57
N LEU A 297 -10.48 6.07 -1.65
CA LEU A 297 -10.78 4.84 -2.37
C LEU A 297 -9.51 4.10 -2.83
N PRO A 298 -8.51 4.74 -3.45
CA PRO A 298 -7.25 4.07 -3.78
C PRO A 298 -6.51 3.56 -2.54
N ILE A 299 -6.54 4.29 -1.42
CA ILE A 299 -5.89 3.86 -0.18
C ILE A 299 -6.51 2.54 0.30
N ILE A 300 -7.85 2.45 0.30
CA ILE A 300 -8.57 1.24 0.69
C ILE A 300 -8.25 0.07 -0.24
N ILE A 301 -8.24 0.30 -1.56
CA ILE A 301 -7.91 -0.75 -2.54
C ILE A 301 -6.49 -1.29 -2.30
N HIS A 302 -5.50 -0.40 -2.11
CA HIS A 302 -4.12 -0.82 -1.84
C HIS A 302 -3.99 -1.51 -0.48
N LEU A 303 -4.71 -1.07 0.56
CA LEU A 303 -4.78 -1.78 1.84
C LEU A 303 -5.31 -3.21 1.67
N CYS A 304 -6.37 -3.42 0.88
CA CYS A 304 -6.88 -4.76 0.58
C CYS A 304 -5.86 -5.61 -0.16
N ILE A 305 -5.14 -5.05 -1.14
CA ILE A 305 -4.07 -5.74 -1.85
C ILE A 305 -2.95 -6.14 -0.87
N TRP A 306 -2.52 -5.22 -0.02
CA TRP A 306 -1.49 -5.48 0.99
C TRP A 306 -1.90 -6.58 1.97
N LEU A 307 -3.16 -6.57 2.43
CA LEU A 307 -3.72 -7.63 3.27
C LEU A 307 -3.75 -8.98 2.54
N LEU A 308 -4.07 -9.01 1.25
CA LEU A 308 -4.05 -10.23 0.44
C LEU A 308 -2.63 -10.82 0.36
N PHE A 309 -1.62 -10.00 0.08
CA PHE A 309 -0.22 -10.47 0.05
C PHE A 309 0.23 -11.03 1.39
N ALA A 310 -0.16 -10.37 2.49
CA ALA A 310 0.13 -10.86 3.83
C ALA A 310 -0.58 -12.19 4.14
N ALA A 311 -1.84 -12.34 3.70
CA ALA A 311 -2.58 -13.59 3.87
C ALA A 311 -1.92 -14.75 3.12
N ILE A 312 -1.36 -14.51 1.93
CA ILE A 312 -0.62 -15.51 1.15
C ILE A 312 0.65 -15.95 1.90
N ASP A 313 1.44 -15.00 2.43
CA ASP A 313 2.65 -15.32 3.19
C ASP A 313 2.32 -16.10 4.48
N TYR A 314 1.27 -15.69 5.19
CA TYR A 314 0.80 -16.41 6.38
C TYR A 314 0.31 -17.83 6.04
N LEU A 315 -0.40 -18.01 4.92
CA LEU A 315 -0.87 -19.31 4.48
C LEU A 315 0.31 -20.25 4.15
N LEU A 316 1.37 -19.73 3.51
CA LEU A 316 2.58 -20.51 3.24
C LEU A 316 3.28 -20.93 4.53
N TYR A 317 3.45 -19.99 5.47
CA TYR A 317 3.99 -20.28 6.80
C TYR A 317 3.19 -21.38 7.52
N TRP A 318 1.86 -21.25 7.50
CA TRP A 318 0.96 -22.22 8.13
C TRP A 318 1.02 -23.59 7.46
N LEU A 319 1.12 -23.65 6.13
CA LEU A 319 1.30 -24.89 5.38
C LEU A 319 2.58 -25.62 5.79
N ILE A 320 3.71 -24.92 5.89
CA ILE A 320 4.99 -25.52 6.30
C ILE A 320 4.86 -26.11 7.72
N ILE A 321 4.25 -25.38 8.65
CA ILE A 321 4.03 -25.88 10.02
C ILE A 321 3.11 -27.10 10.04
N SER A 322 2.01 -27.07 9.27
CA SER A 322 1.08 -28.18 9.21
C SER A 322 1.75 -29.44 8.67
N VAL A 323 2.53 -29.32 7.60
CA VAL A 323 3.31 -30.43 7.05
C VAL A 323 4.31 -30.94 8.06
N ASN A 324 5.06 -30.06 8.73
CA ASN A 324 6.03 -30.45 9.75
C ASN A 324 5.41 -31.25 10.89
N LYS A 325 4.22 -30.85 11.34
CA LYS A 325 3.50 -31.57 12.40
C LYS A 325 3.16 -32.99 11.96
N HIS A 326 2.63 -33.16 10.74
CA HIS A 326 2.33 -34.49 10.21
C HIS A 326 3.58 -35.33 9.95
N LEU A 327 4.68 -34.69 9.51
CA LEU A 327 5.98 -35.35 9.34
C LEU A 327 6.56 -35.86 10.67
N GLN A 328 6.33 -35.16 11.77
CA GLN A 328 6.76 -35.58 13.11
C GLN A 328 5.89 -36.70 13.72
N GLU A 329 4.66 -36.87 13.24
CA GLU A 329 3.70 -37.87 13.74
C GLU A 329 3.81 -39.24 13.02
N LEU A 330 4.65 -39.37 11.99
CA LEU A 330 4.86 -40.63 11.27
C LEU A 330 5.67 -41.64 12.12
N PRO A 331 5.19 -42.88 12.30
CA PRO A 331 5.90 -43.91 13.06
C PRO A 331 7.14 -44.42 12.31
N ASP A 332 8.17 -44.81 13.07
CA ASP A 332 9.36 -45.48 12.54
C ASP A 332 8.99 -46.81 11.87
N LEU A 333 9.59 -47.11 10.71
CA LEU A 333 9.35 -48.37 10.01
C LEU A 333 10.26 -49.45 10.59
N GLU A 334 9.66 -50.36 11.35
CA GLU A 334 10.37 -51.55 11.85
C GLU A 334 10.28 -52.66 10.80
N ILE A 335 11.37 -52.91 10.05
CA ILE A 335 11.46 -54.03 9.13
C ILE A 335 12.06 -55.23 9.89
N GLY A 336 11.20 -56.14 10.32
CA GLY A 336 11.63 -57.42 10.90
C GLY A 336 12.04 -58.40 9.80
N LEU A 337 13.31 -58.79 9.74
CA LEU A 337 13.78 -59.86 8.87
C LEU A 337 13.79 -61.17 9.67
N SER A 338 12.88 -62.08 9.33
CA SER A 338 12.86 -63.43 9.88
C SER A 338 13.47 -64.41 8.89
N LEU A 339 14.57 -65.05 9.28
CA LEU A 339 15.17 -66.14 8.50
C LEU A 339 14.68 -67.48 9.03
N PHE A 340 14.06 -68.27 8.14
CA PHE A 340 13.65 -69.63 8.44
C PHE A 340 14.74 -70.61 7.97
N GLN A 341 15.43 -71.22 8.93
CA GLN A 341 16.38 -72.29 8.65
C GLN A 341 15.75 -73.64 8.98
N GLN A 342 15.35 -74.41 7.96
CA GLN A 342 14.85 -75.76 8.15
C GLN A 342 15.99 -76.78 8.04
N ARG A 343 16.36 -77.34 9.18
CA ARG A 343 17.37 -78.40 9.28
C ARG A 343 16.69 -79.76 9.07
N ASN A 344 16.81 -80.33 7.87
CA ASN A 344 16.44 -81.73 7.63
C ASN A 344 17.63 -82.62 7.99
N GLU A 345 17.71 -83.06 9.24
CA GLU A 345 18.57 -84.19 9.59
C GLU A 345 17.82 -85.47 9.23
N ASN A 346 18.30 -86.18 8.21
CA ASN A 346 17.84 -87.53 7.92
C ASN A 346 18.31 -88.43 9.06
N ASN A 347 17.45 -88.64 10.07
CA ASN A 347 17.38 -89.86 10.87
C ASN A 347 16.00 -89.97 11.53
N PHE A 348 15.32 -91.07 11.21
CA PHE A 348 14.11 -91.55 11.84
C PHE A 348 14.39 -91.82 13.32
N ILE A 349 13.83 -91.01 14.24
CA ILE A 349 13.25 -91.38 15.54
C ILE A 349 12.75 -90.09 16.23
N ILE A 350 11.54 -90.20 16.77
CA ILE A 350 10.75 -89.25 17.56
C ILE A 350 11.60 -88.26 18.37
N GLY A 351 11.54 -86.97 18.01
CA GLY A 351 12.18 -85.87 18.74
C GLY A 351 11.70 -84.52 18.21
N ASN A 352 11.33 -83.61 19.12
CA ASN A 352 10.71 -82.32 18.83
C ASN A 352 11.42 -81.56 17.69
N ARG A 353 10.64 -81.22 16.66
CA ARG A 353 11.06 -80.41 15.52
C ARG A 353 11.21 -78.95 16.00
N GLU A 354 12.36 -78.59 16.56
CA GLU A 354 12.63 -77.22 16.99
C GLU A 354 12.92 -76.33 15.78
N LEU A 355 11.92 -75.52 15.42
CA LEU A 355 12.04 -74.43 14.47
C LEU A 355 12.75 -73.25 15.17
N THR A 356 14.07 -73.13 15.01
CA THR A 356 14.79 -71.94 15.46
C THR A 356 14.48 -70.76 14.55
N VAL A 357 13.48 -69.97 14.93
CA VAL A 357 13.17 -68.68 14.29
C VAL A 357 14.08 -67.62 14.90
N LYS A 358 15.01 -67.07 14.11
CA LYS A 358 15.83 -65.94 14.53
C LYS A 358 15.25 -64.67 13.90
N ASN A 359 14.65 -63.83 14.72
CA ASN A 359 14.08 -62.55 14.33
C ASN A 359 15.09 -61.46 14.66
N ASP A 360 15.82 -60.97 13.66
CA ASP A 360 16.61 -59.76 13.81
C ASP A 360 15.75 -58.56 13.35
N LEU A 361 15.46 -57.67 14.30
CA LEU A 361 14.51 -56.58 14.15
C LEU A 361 15.27 -55.30 13.78
N PHE A 362 15.17 -54.86 12.53
CA PHE A 362 15.83 -53.65 12.05
C PHE A 362 14.85 -52.48 12.12
N LYS A 363 15.12 -51.51 13.00
CA LYS A 363 14.35 -50.27 13.07
C LYS A 363 14.96 -49.24 12.13
N ILE A 364 14.19 -48.80 11.13
CA ILE A 364 14.59 -47.75 10.20
C ILE A 364 13.62 -46.59 10.40
N SER A 365 14.10 -45.46 10.93
CA SER A 365 13.28 -44.25 10.96
C SER A 365 13.12 -43.75 9.52
N LEU A 366 11.89 -43.63 9.03
CA LEU A 366 11.59 -43.12 7.69
C LEU A 366 11.89 -41.62 7.53
N PHE A 367 12.07 -40.89 8.64
CA PHE A 367 12.36 -39.46 8.65
C PHE A 367 13.37 -39.08 9.73
N LYS A 368 14.57 -38.69 9.32
CA LYS A 368 15.55 -38.10 10.24
C LYS A 368 15.14 -36.71 10.75
N HIS A 369 15.10 -36.54 12.07
CA HIS A 369 14.69 -35.29 12.74
C HIS A 369 15.54 -34.04 12.40
N ASP A 370 16.77 -34.23 11.91
CA ASP A 370 17.69 -33.13 11.60
C ASP A 370 17.29 -32.32 10.34
N CYS A 371 16.44 -32.89 9.47
CA CYS A 371 16.06 -32.27 8.19
C CYS A 371 14.72 -31.48 8.26
N ILE A 372 14.14 -31.24 9.44
CA ILE A 372 12.81 -30.60 9.58
C ILE A 372 12.93 -29.07 9.34
N PRO A 373 12.13 -28.48 8.42
CA PRO A 373 12.22 -27.07 8.12
C PRO A 373 11.69 -26.23 9.30
N LYS A 374 12.37 -25.14 9.65
CA LYS A 374 11.92 -24.20 10.70
C LYS A 374 11.52 -22.87 10.05
N PRO A 375 10.23 -22.63 9.77
CA PRO A 375 9.80 -21.42 9.09
C PRO A 375 9.94 -20.18 10.00
N GLU A 376 10.17 -19.02 9.40
CA GLU A 376 10.28 -17.74 10.11
C GLU A 376 9.27 -16.73 9.56
N LEU A 377 8.70 -15.91 10.45
CA LEU A 377 7.70 -14.90 10.10
C LEU A 377 8.20 -13.50 10.46
N TYR A 378 8.49 -12.67 9.45
CA TYR A 378 9.11 -11.35 9.62
C TYR A 378 8.09 -10.19 9.75
N LEU A 379 7.03 -10.42 10.53
CA LEU A 379 5.82 -9.58 10.54
C LEU A 379 5.93 -8.29 11.38
N SER A 380 6.89 -8.14 12.29
CA SER A 380 6.86 -7.00 13.22
C SER A 380 7.36 -5.69 12.60
N THR A 381 8.48 -5.72 11.89
CA THR A 381 9.18 -4.50 11.46
C THR A 381 8.52 -3.84 10.24
N THR A 382 8.10 -4.64 9.26
CA THR A 382 7.46 -4.15 8.02
C THR A 382 6.10 -3.50 8.29
N TRP A 383 5.34 -4.06 9.24
CA TRP A 383 4.02 -3.57 9.60
C TRP A 383 4.04 -2.28 10.42
N ILE A 384 5.08 -2.04 11.21
CA ILE A 384 5.27 -0.75 11.89
C ILE A 384 5.45 0.36 10.85
N HIS A 385 6.35 0.17 9.88
CA HIS A 385 6.58 1.14 8.81
C HIS A 385 5.33 1.37 7.97
N LEU A 386 4.62 0.28 7.63
CA LEU A 386 3.36 0.35 6.89
C LEU A 386 2.28 1.10 7.68
N GLY A 387 2.16 0.83 8.98
CA GLY A 387 1.21 1.49 9.88
C GLY A 387 1.41 3.00 9.93
N ILE A 388 2.67 3.45 9.97
CA ILE A 388 3.01 4.88 9.89
C ILE A 388 2.56 5.49 8.55
N ILE A 389 2.85 4.83 7.42
CA ILE A 389 2.44 5.31 6.09
C ILE A 389 0.92 5.39 5.98
N VAL A 390 0.21 4.36 6.44
CA VAL A 390 -1.26 4.30 6.43
C VAL A 390 -1.87 5.39 7.31
N PHE A 391 -1.31 5.62 8.49
CA PHE A 391 -1.73 6.71 9.37
C PHE A 391 -1.65 8.06 8.67
N PHE A 392 -0.51 8.39 8.04
CA PHE A 392 -0.37 9.64 7.29
C PHE A 392 -1.32 9.72 6.08
N LEU A 393 -1.53 8.62 5.35
CA LEU A 393 -2.49 8.56 4.24
C LEU A 393 -3.92 8.86 4.69
N ILE A 394 -4.34 8.33 5.84
CA ILE A 394 -5.67 8.59 6.42
C ILE A 394 -5.78 10.06 6.81
N ILE A 395 -4.81 10.61 7.54
CA ILE A 395 -4.79 12.02 7.95
C ILE A 395 -4.86 12.94 6.73
N LEU A 396 -4.02 12.72 5.71
CA LEU A 396 -4.06 13.50 4.46
C LEU A 396 -5.40 13.36 3.74
N GLY A 397 -6.03 12.18 3.81
CA GLY A 397 -7.38 11.96 3.27
C GLY A 397 -8.45 12.78 3.96
N LEU A 398 -8.45 12.78 5.30
CA LEU A 398 -9.38 13.59 6.12
C LEU A 398 -9.23 15.09 5.82
N PHE A 399 -7.99 15.58 5.70
CA PHE A 399 -7.70 17.00 5.44
C PHE A 399 -7.67 17.38 3.95
N SER A 400 -7.88 16.44 3.02
CA SER A 400 -7.76 16.68 1.57
C SER A 400 -8.68 17.79 1.03
N GLY A 401 -9.90 17.90 1.58
CA GLY A 401 -10.84 18.97 1.26
C GLY A 401 -10.31 20.34 1.69
N VAL A 402 -9.81 20.42 2.93
CA VAL A 402 -9.22 21.63 3.52
C VAL A 402 -7.99 22.07 2.72
N LEU A 403 -7.08 21.14 2.39
CA LEU A 403 -5.89 21.41 1.55
C LEU A 403 -6.28 21.96 0.17
N THR A 404 -7.36 21.45 -0.43
CA THR A 404 -7.87 21.94 -1.72
C THR A 404 -8.41 23.37 -1.60
N GLN A 405 -9.13 23.69 -0.51
CA GLN A 405 -9.59 25.05 -0.23
C GLN A 405 -8.41 26.01 -0.04
N PHE A 406 -7.40 25.60 0.73
CA PHE A 406 -6.18 26.38 0.92
C PHE A 406 -5.47 26.66 -0.41
N LYS A 407 -5.35 25.69 -1.32
CA LYS A 407 -4.77 25.95 -2.65
C LYS A 407 -5.48 27.07 -3.40
N ILE A 408 -6.80 27.12 -3.32
CA ILE A 408 -7.58 28.18 -3.98
C ILE A 408 -7.42 29.51 -3.25
N LEU A 409 -7.44 29.52 -1.91
CA LEU A 409 -7.26 30.73 -1.12
C LEU A 409 -5.87 31.35 -1.33
N VAL A 410 -4.82 30.53 -1.36
CA VAL A 410 -3.45 30.96 -1.67
C VAL A 410 -3.40 31.56 -3.07
N SER A 411 -3.95 30.86 -4.07
CA SER A 411 -3.94 31.35 -5.46
C SER A 411 -4.72 32.66 -5.63
N ALA A 412 -5.87 32.77 -4.99
CA ALA A 412 -6.68 34.00 -4.99
C ALA A 412 -5.95 35.17 -4.32
N SER A 413 -5.17 34.89 -3.27
CA SER A 413 -4.38 35.92 -2.57
C SER A 413 -3.22 36.43 -3.42
N PHE A 414 -2.50 35.54 -4.13
CA PHE A 414 -1.36 35.93 -4.98
C PHE A 414 -1.74 36.59 -6.31
N TYR A 415 -2.94 36.30 -6.84
CA TYR A 415 -3.44 36.81 -8.12
C TYR A 415 -4.80 37.51 -7.98
N PRO A 416 -4.87 38.67 -7.31
CA PRO A 416 -6.13 39.35 -6.99
C PRO A 416 -6.91 39.77 -8.24
N ASP A 417 -6.25 40.22 -9.31
CA ASP A 417 -6.92 40.61 -10.56
C ASP A 417 -7.64 39.43 -11.22
N THR A 418 -7.02 38.25 -11.14
CA THR A 418 -7.60 37.01 -11.65
C THR A 418 -8.79 36.59 -10.79
N GLU A 419 -8.67 36.71 -9.48
CA GLU A 419 -9.77 36.41 -8.55
C GLU A 419 -10.97 37.35 -8.78
N MET A 420 -10.75 38.65 -8.99
CA MET A 420 -11.82 39.59 -9.31
C MET A 420 -12.55 39.19 -10.59
N LYS A 421 -11.84 38.83 -11.67
CA LYS A 421 -12.45 38.31 -12.91
C LYS A 421 -13.31 37.05 -12.65
N ARG A 422 -12.85 36.16 -11.77
CA ARG A 422 -13.59 34.95 -11.36
C ARG A 422 -14.85 35.30 -10.58
N ILE A 423 -14.78 36.28 -9.67
CA ILE A 423 -15.91 36.79 -8.89
C ILE A 423 -16.98 37.39 -9.82
N TYR A 424 -16.60 38.29 -10.73
CA TYR A 424 -17.54 38.88 -11.70
C TYR A 424 -18.24 37.82 -12.55
N TYR A 425 -17.47 36.87 -13.08
CA TYR A 425 -18.04 35.79 -13.89
C TYR A 425 -18.99 34.91 -13.07
N LEU A 426 -18.62 34.55 -11.84
CA LEU A 426 -19.46 33.72 -10.96
C LEU A 426 -20.75 34.46 -10.59
N HIS A 427 -20.64 35.74 -10.26
CA HIS A 427 -21.77 36.60 -9.90
C HIS A 427 -22.78 36.68 -11.05
N ALA A 428 -22.31 37.05 -12.26
CA ALA A 428 -23.14 37.10 -13.46
C ALA A 428 -23.76 35.73 -13.81
N LYS A 429 -23.00 34.64 -13.67
CA LYS A 429 -23.48 33.27 -13.92
C LYS A 429 -24.62 32.89 -12.98
N LEU A 430 -24.50 33.22 -11.70
CA LEU A 430 -25.52 32.92 -10.68
C LEU A 430 -26.78 33.77 -10.88
N LEU A 431 -26.64 35.06 -11.17
CA LEU A 431 -27.78 35.92 -11.52
C LEU A 431 -28.53 35.38 -12.75
N LYS A 432 -27.81 35.00 -13.81
CA LYS A 432 -28.41 34.40 -15.01
C LYS A 432 -29.11 33.08 -14.71
N LYS A 433 -28.54 32.24 -13.83
CA LYS A 433 -29.16 30.97 -13.41
C LYS A 433 -30.47 31.23 -12.64
N ARG A 434 -30.49 32.20 -11.72
CA ARG A 434 -31.70 32.59 -10.97
C ARG A 434 -32.77 33.18 -11.88
N ALA A 435 -32.41 34.05 -12.81
CA ALA A 435 -33.36 34.63 -13.78
C ALA A 435 -34.03 33.56 -14.64
N LYS A 436 -33.25 32.59 -15.16
CA LYS A 436 -33.78 31.46 -15.92
C LYS A 436 -34.71 30.58 -15.10
N LEU A 437 -34.36 30.29 -13.84
CA LEU A 437 -35.22 29.51 -12.94
C LEU A 437 -36.54 30.24 -12.66
N ARG A 438 -36.50 31.53 -12.36
CA ARG A 438 -37.71 32.35 -12.17
C ARG A 438 -38.60 32.34 -13.41
N GLN A 439 -38.02 32.52 -14.60
CA GLN A 439 -38.77 32.48 -15.86
C GLN A 439 -39.43 31.11 -16.09
N LYS A 440 -38.74 30.02 -15.74
CA LYS A 440 -39.30 28.66 -15.84
C LYS A 440 -40.47 28.47 -14.87
N THR A 441 -40.31 28.87 -13.61
CA THR A 441 -41.36 28.78 -12.59
C THR A 441 -42.59 29.61 -12.99
N VAL A 442 -42.42 30.83 -13.50
CA VAL A 442 -43.54 31.66 -13.97
C VAL A 442 -44.30 30.99 -15.12
N LYS A 443 -43.59 30.34 -16.06
CA LYS A 443 -44.23 29.59 -17.16
C LYS A 443 -44.99 28.36 -16.64
N GLU A 444 -44.41 27.62 -15.70
CA GLU A 444 -45.05 26.46 -15.07
C GLU A 444 -46.31 26.89 -14.28
N ASP A 445 -46.25 27.98 -13.53
CA ASP A 445 -47.39 28.54 -12.78
C ASP A 445 -48.48 29.10 -13.69
N ALA A 446 -48.11 29.70 -14.82
CA ALA A 446 -49.06 30.16 -15.84
C ALA A 446 -49.76 28.96 -16.49
N PHE A 447 -49.00 27.93 -16.88
CA PHE A 447 -49.55 26.69 -17.43
C PHE A 447 -50.48 25.99 -16.43
N ALA A 448 -50.07 25.87 -15.17
CA ALA A 448 -50.90 25.29 -14.11
C ALA A 448 -52.20 26.09 -13.89
N ARG A 449 -52.17 27.43 -13.98
CA ARG A 449 -53.38 28.27 -13.94
C ARG A 449 -54.29 28.02 -15.14
N THR A 450 -53.74 27.93 -16.36
CA THR A 450 -54.52 27.61 -17.56
C THR A 450 -55.17 26.23 -17.43
N VAL A 451 -54.42 25.20 -17.02
CA VAL A 451 -54.97 23.85 -16.81
C VAL A 451 -56.08 23.86 -15.74
N ASN A 452 -55.87 24.56 -14.63
CA ASN A 452 -56.89 24.68 -13.57
C ASN A 452 -58.14 25.46 -14.01
N PHE A 453 -58.01 26.39 -14.96
CA PHE A 453 -59.14 27.12 -15.54
C PHE A 453 -59.97 26.22 -16.45
N TRP A 454 -59.31 25.46 -17.35
CA TRP A 454 -59.99 24.56 -18.30
C TRP A 454 -60.48 23.26 -17.66
N PHE A 455 -59.86 22.80 -16.58
CA PHE A 455 -60.21 21.55 -15.87
C PHE A 455 -60.41 21.77 -14.36
N PRO A 456 -61.53 22.41 -13.94
CA PRO A 456 -61.81 22.68 -12.52
C PRO A 456 -61.90 21.40 -11.66
N ILE A 457 -62.31 20.29 -12.27
CA ILE A 457 -62.46 18.97 -11.63
C ILE A 457 -61.11 18.46 -11.10
N LEU A 458 -60.00 18.73 -11.80
CA LEU A 458 -58.66 18.36 -11.33
C LEU A 458 -58.27 19.12 -10.06
N LYS A 459 -58.61 20.42 -10.00
CA LYS A 459 -58.41 21.27 -8.81
C LYS A 459 -59.24 20.76 -7.62
N ALA A 460 -60.50 20.41 -7.86
CA ALA A 460 -61.39 19.83 -6.84
C ALA A 460 -60.86 18.48 -6.33
N ARG A 461 -60.44 17.58 -7.22
CA ARG A 461 -59.87 16.26 -6.86
C ARG A 461 -58.57 16.38 -6.07
N VAL A 462 -57.71 17.35 -6.39
CA VAL A 462 -56.47 17.63 -5.62
C VAL A 462 -56.81 18.19 -4.22
N ALA A 463 -57.81 19.07 -4.11
CA ALA A 463 -58.25 19.61 -2.83
C ALA A 463 -58.85 18.52 -1.91
N VAL A 464 -59.68 17.63 -2.46
CA VAL A 464 -60.23 16.46 -1.74
C VAL A 464 -59.10 15.55 -1.26
N ARG A 465 -58.15 15.19 -2.13
CA ARG A 465 -57.02 14.33 -1.78
C ARG A 465 -56.09 14.95 -0.72
N LYS A 466 -55.98 16.28 -0.68
CA LYS A 466 -55.21 17.00 0.36
C LYS A 466 -55.94 17.00 1.70
N LYS A 467 -57.28 17.14 1.67
CA LYS A 467 -58.15 17.04 2.86
C LYS A 467 -58.15 15.63 3.45
N GLU A 468 -58.19 14.59 2.62
CA GLU A 468 -58.05 13.20 3.07
C GLU A 468 -56.71 12.95 3.74
N ARG A 469 -55.62 13.52 3.21
CA ARG A 469 -54.27 13.33 3.75
C ARG A 469 -54.04 14.05 5.08
N SER A 470 -54.68 15.21 5.31
CA SER A 470 -54.65 15.90 6.60
C SER A 470 -55.52 15.21 7.66
N VAL A 471 -56.67 14.67 7.26
CA VAL A 471 -57.53 13.87 8.17
C VAL A 471 -56.84 12.57 8.57
N LEU A 472 -56.08 11.94 7.66
CA LEU A 472 -55.29 10.75 7.98
C LEU A 472 -54.12 11.04 8.94
N SER A 473 -53.52 12.24 8.88
CA SER A 473 -52.44 12.63 9.82
C SER A 473 -52.96 13.03 11.20
N ASP A 474 -54.16 13.62 11.29
CA ASP A 474 -54.78 13.95 12.58
C ASP A 474 -55.34 12.71 13.29
N ASN A 475 -55.69 11.65 12.55
CA ASN A 475 -56.16 10.37 13.10
C ASN A 475 -55.01 9.40 13.49
N THR A 476 -53.74 9.82 13.36
CA THR A 476 -52.55 9.01 13.72
C THR A 476 -51.71 9.60 14.86
N VAL A 477 -52.30 10.51 15.66
CA VAL A 477 -51.75 11.00 16.93
C VAL A 477 -52.41 10.29 18.11
#